data_AF-A0A1S3DLB9-F1
#
_entry.id   AF-A0A1S3DLB9-F1
#
_cell.length_a   1.000
_cell.length_b   1.000
_cell.length_c   1.000
_cell.angle_alpha   90.00
_cell.angle_beta   90.00
_cell.angle_gamma   90.00
#
_symmetry.space_group_name_H-M   'P 1'
#
loop_
_entity.id
_entity.type
_entity.pdbx_description
1 polymer ?
#
loop_
_entity_poly.entity_id
_entity_poly.type
_entity_poly.pdbx_seq_one_letter_code
_entity_poly.pdbx_strand_id
1 'polypeptide(L)'
;MKSILFPATFFLLLSAAEGLSFPAFRLPRPFKPKVSERPPNEVLEICWGDKKLSIAPRRLPTLIEYFRVCTNAVYVLSPAEEPLMLSILRNKIYNALPDVNKAYLYSVVSYDEVRGVEYALSNVENLMTEKGIPLAESKDARWLKIHTNATRTPDAPEPNPCKDLVVLDGVDKVTNQSIKFIPTPYQDDLVKPQYMAIPFSKHFLYEINSRDSVGVLRRYYTLSEQCLATFSAKDVARFKENLYEVILAKFLPVVKENPHRIIPAYGGILAILTDLMECLGNSTSEADSGLATNIQFKPVVSSRNKKVKGKSSSGPGEGEKKKNSKGNKIMKEGER
;
A
#
# COMPACT_ATOMS: atom_id res chain seq x y z
N MET A 1 47.40 -29.48 15.92
CA MET A 1 46.71 -28.46 15.10
C MET A 1 46.48 -27.24 15.98
N LYS A 2 46.79 -26.05 15.47
CA LYS A 2 47.01 -24.82 16.24
C LYS A 2 45.71 -24.28 16.84
N SER A 3 45.63 -24.29 18.16
CA SER A 3 44.69 -23.49 18.95
C SER A 3 45.46 -22.31 19.53
N ILE A 4 45.17 -21.10 19.05
CA ILE A 4 45.77 -19.86 19.55
C ILE A 4 44.79 -19.28 20.56
N LEU A 5 45.17 -19.34 21.84
CA LEU A 5 44.62 -18.52 22.91
C LEU A 5 44.92 -17.05 22.62
N PHE A 6 43.94 -16.17 22.80
CA PHE A 6 44.18 -14.74 23.03
C PHE A 6 43.67 -14.36 24.43
N PRO A 7 44.48 -13.65 25.24
CA PRO A 7 44.14 -13.34 26.62
C PRO A 7 43.30 -12.06 26.72
N ALA A 8 42.36 -12.12 27.66
CA ALA A 8 41.62 -10.98 28.17
C ALA A 8 42.51 -10.16 29.11
N THR A 9 42.89 -8.96 28.70
CA THR A 9 43.28 -7.84 29.58
C THR A 9 43.56 -6.64 28.68
N PHE A 10 42.68 -5.64 28.63
CA PHE A 10 43.03 -4.22 28.49
C PHE A 10 41.77 -3.37 28.60
N PHE A 11 41.88 -2.22 29.25
CA PHE A 11 40.86 -1.20 29.56
C PHE A 11 40.07 -1.36 30.87
N LEU A 12 40.82 -1.34 31.97
CA LEU A 12 40.45 -0.56 33.15
C LEU A 12 41.40 0.64 33.20
N LEU A 13 40.90 1.85 32.91
CA LEU A 13 41.41 3.15 33.37
C LEU A 13 40.64 4.27 32.66
N LEU A 14 39.63 4.83 33.33
CA LEU A 14 39.28 6.26 33.34
C LEU A 14 37.98 6.45 34.14
N SER A 15 38.14 6.57 35.45
CA SER A 15 37.20 7.28 36.33
C SER A 15 37.99 8.39 36.99
N ALA A 16 37.72 9.64 36.60
CA ALA A 16 37.87 10.86 37.39
C ALA A 16 37.59 12.07 36.50
N ALA A 17 36.31 12.42 36.38
CA ALA A 17 35.88 13.75 35.99
C ALA A 17 34.52 14.01 36.66
N GLU A 18 34.59 14.46 37.91
CA GLU A 18 33.46 15.05 38.63
C GLU A 18 33.15 16.42 38.03
N GLY A 19 31.87 16.77 37.88
CA GLY A 19 31.47 18.17 37.81
C GLY A 19 30.55 18.65 36.68
N LEU A 20 29.81 17.78 35.98
CA LEU A 20 28.73 18.24 35.08
C LEU A 20 27.37 17.69 35.49
N SER A 21 26.59 18.55 36.14
CA SER A 21 25.16 18.38 36.41
C SER A 21 24.39 18.41 35.08
N PHE A 22 24.12 17.24 34.51
CA PHE A 22 23.14 17.11 33.44
C PHE A 22 21.71 17.12 34.02
N PRO A 23 20.77 17.90 33.45
CA PRO A 23 19.38 17.81 33.85
C PRO A 23 18.87 16.39 33.58
N ALA A 24 18.26 15.78 34.60
CA ALA A 24 17.71 14.45 34.52
C ALA A 24 16.75 14.33 33.32
N PHE A 25 17.21 13.67 32.25
CA PHE A 25 16.35 13.22 31.17
C PHE A 25 15.37 12.20 31.76
N ARG A 26 14.16 12.67 32.10
CA ARG A 26 13.03 11.79 32.38
C ARG A 26 12.73 11.04 31.08
N LEU A 27 13.15 9.77 31.04
CA LEU A 27 12.64 8.85 30.03
C LEU A 27 11.11 8.90 30.08
N PRO A 28 10.43 9.04 28.92
CA PRO A 28 8.97 8.95 28.88
C PRO A 28 8.57 7.62 29.50
N ARG A 29 7.68 7.66 30.49
CA ARG A 29 7.14 6.44 31.11
C ARG A 29 6.59 5.56 29.99
N PRO A 30 6.86 4.25 30.00
CA PRO A 30 6.24 3.34 29.04
C PRO A 30 4.73 3.55 29.12
N PHE A 31 4.13 3.87 27.97
CA PHE A 31 2.68 4.00 27.85
C PHE A 31 2.09 2.63 28.20
N LYS A 32 1.58 2.48 29.42
CA LYS A 32 0.75 1.33 29.78
C LYS A 32 -0.63 1.66 29.24
N PRO A 33 -1.07 1.09 28.10
CA PRO A 33 -2.47 1.24 27.72
C PRO A 33 -3.31 0.70 28.88
N LYS A 34 -4.33 1.47 29.30
CA LYS A 34 -5.40 0.93 30.14
C LYS A 34 -6.05 -0.18 29.33
N VAL A 35 -5.64 -1.42 29.58
CA VAL A 35 -6.34 -2.60 29.11
C VAL A 35 -7.69 -2.58 29.80
N SER A 36 -8.70 -2.09 29.09
CA SER A 36 -10.09 -2.31 29.45
C SER A 36 -10.28 -3.82 29.49
N GLU A 37 -10.49 -4.38 30.67
CA GLU A 37 -10.94 -5.76 30.85
C GLU A 37 -12.31 -5.90 30.19
N ARG A 38 -12.32 -6.12 28.87
CA ARG A 38 -13.51 -6.63 28.20
C ARG A 38 -13.59 -8.13 28.48
N PRO A 39 -14.80 -8.67 28.68
CA PRO A 39 -14.95 -10.09 28.93
C PRO A 39 -14.41 -10.89 27.72
N PRO A 40 -13.73 -12.02 27.95
CA PRO A 40 -13.12 -12.84 26.89
C PRO A 40 -14.12 -13.30 25.82
N ASN A 41 -15.41 -13.34 26.15
CA ASN A 41 -16.49 -13.69 25.23
C ASN A 41 -16.70 -12.65 24.11
N GLU A 42 -16.48 -11.36 24.38
CA GLU A 42 -16.64 -10.30 23.36
C GLU A 42 -15.51 -10.37 22.32
N VAL A 43 -14.31 -10.83 22.72
CA VAL A 43 -13.15 -11.02 21.83
C VAL A 43 -13.40 -12.18 20.86
N LEU A 44 -13.96 -13.29 21.35
CA LEU A 44 -14.31 -14.46 20.54
C LEU A 44 -15.43 -14.15 19.53
N GLU A 45 -16.46 -13.40 19.92
CA GLU A 45 -17.53 -13.00 18.99
C GLU A 45 -17.03 -12.17 17.80
N ILE A 46 -15.99 -11.36 18.01
CA ILE A 46 -15.44 -10.54 16.93
C ILE A 46 -14.52 -11.40 16.03
N CYS A 47 -13.79 -12.38 16.59
CA CYS A 47 -12.78 -13.14 15.83
C CYS A 47 -13.52 -14.03 14.83
N TRP A 48 -14.72 -14.47 15.21
CA TRP A 48 -15.46 -15.53 14.53
C TRP A 48 -16.86 -15.09 14.06
N GLY A 49 -17.29 -13.86 14.35
CA GLY A 49 -18.59 -13.35 13.92
C GLY A 49 -18.57 -12.69 12.54
N ASP A 50 -19.74 -12.66 11.88
CA ASP A 50 -19.98 -12.04 10.57
C ASP A 50 -20.26 -10.53 10.64
N LYS A 51 -20.11 -9.93 11.83
CA LYS A 51 -20.40 -8.52 12.06
C LYS A 51 -19.44 -7.66 11.24
N LYS A 52 -19.99 -6.77 10.41
CA LYS A 52 -19.21 -5.71 9.77
C LYS A 52 -18.66 -4.78 10.84
N LEU A 53 -17.34 -4.60 10.87
CA LEU A 53 -16.69 -3.68 11.78
C LEU A 53 -16.39 -2.37 11.07
N SER A 54 -16.87 -1.27 11.66
CA SER A 54 -16.45 0.07 11.29
C SER A 54 -15.54 0.59 12.39
N ILE A 55 -14.29 0.89 12.06
CA ILE A 55 -13.31 1.35 13.06
C ILE A 55 -12.82 2.76 12.75
N ALA A 56 -12.63 3.53 13.81
CA ALA A 56 -11.87 4.77 13.73
C ALA A 56 -10.38 4.42 13.52
N PRO A 57 -9.65 5.15 12.67
CA PRO A 57 -8.23 4.93 12.38
C PRO A 57 -7.36 4.76 13.63
N ARG A 58 -7.57 5.60 14.65
CA ARG A 58 -6.91 5.54 15.97
C ARG A 58 -7.04 4.21 16.73
N ARG A 59 -7.93 3.31 16.29
CA ARG A 59 -8.13 1.97 16.86
C ARG A 59 -7.41 0.88 16.08
N LEU A 60 -6.68 1.22 15.02
CA LEU A 60 -5.91 0.23 14.24
C LEU A 60 -4.85 -0.50 15.10
N PRO A 61 -4.10 0.14 16.02
CA PRO A 61 -3.20 -0.57 16.93
C PRO A 61 -3.92 -1.62 17.78
N THR A 62 -5.14 -1.31 18.23
CA THR A 62 -5.98 -2.25 18.97
C THR A 62 -6.40 -3.42 18.09
N LEU A 63 -6.69 -3.19 16.79
CA LEU A 63 -7.02 -4.25 15.84
C LEU A 63 -5.81 -5.17 15.58
N ILE A 64 -4.60 -4.62 15.47
CA ILE A 64 -3.37 -5.40 15.29
C ILE A 64 -3.11 -6.28 16.51
N GLU A 65 -3.18 -5.69 17.70
CA GLU A 65 -3.02 -6.42 18.95
C GLU A 65 -4.09 -7.51 19.09
N TYR A 66 -5.29 -7.21 18.65
CA TYR A 66 -6.38 -8.15 18.60
C TYR A 66 -6.12 -9.33 17.65
N PHE A 67 -5.58 -9.11 16.44
CA PHE A 67 -5.18 -10.20 15.55
C PHE A 67 -4.13 -11.09 16.22
N ARG A 68 -3.15 -10.49 16.90
CA ARG A 68 -2.13 -11.22 17.68
C ARG A 68 -2.77 -12.11 18.76
N VAL A 69 -3.77 -11.59 19.49
CA VAL A 69 -4.51 -12.36 20.50
C VAL A 69 -5.30 -13.51 19.85
N CYS A 70 -6.03 -13.27 18.74
CA CYS A 70 -6.74 -14.35 18.04
C CYS A 70 -5.74 -15.43 17.57
N THR A 71 -4.58 -15.06 17.01
CA THR A 71 -3.53 -16.02 16.62
C THR A 71 -3.06 -16.87 17.80
N ASN A 72 -2.79 -16.24 18.95
CA ASN A 72 -2.38 -16.95 20.16
C ASN A 72 -3.46 -17.90 20.69
N ALA A 73 -4.73 -17.50 20.62
CA ALA A 73 -5.85 -18.32 21.07
C ALA A 73 -6.01 -19.61 20.26
N VAL A 74 -5.67 -19.58 18.96
CA VAL A 74 -5.75 -20.77 18.10
C VAL A 74 -4.83 -21.90 18.57
N TYR A 75 -3.68 -21.58 19.17
CA TYR A 75 -2.77 -22.61 19.73
C TYR A 75 -3.37 -23.41 20.90
N VAL A 76 -4.43 -22.91 21.53
CA VAL A 76 -5.09 -23.57 22.68
C VAL A 76 -6.27 -24.45 22.21
N LEU A 77 -6.62 -24.40 20.92
CA LEU A 77 -7.74 -25.15 20.36
C LEU A 77 -7.40 -26.62 20.11
N SER A 78 -8.45 -27.44 19.95
CA SER A 78 -8.29 -28.83 19.57
C SER A 78 -7.72 -28.95 18.14
N PRO A 79 -6.92 -29.98 17.82
CA PRO A 79 -6.36 -30.17 16.48
C PRO A 79 -7.40 -30.29 15.35
N ALA A 80 -8.64 -30.67 15.69
CA ALA A 80 -9.72 -30.78 14.73
C ALA A 80 -10.29 -29.41 14.29
N GLU A 81 -10.28 -28.43 15.19
CA GLU A 81 -10.86 -27.10 14.95
C GLU A 81 -9.85 -26.08 14.45
N GLU A 82 -8.56 -26.29 14.78
CA GLU A 82 -7.47 -25.39 14.43
C GLU A 82 -7.41 -25.02 12.93
N PRO A 83 -7.51 -25.96 11.96
CA PRO A 83 -7.42 -25.61 10.54
C PRO A 83 -8.50 -24.63 10.06
N LEU A 84 -9.73 -24.82 10.56
CA LEU A 84 -10.86 -23.95 10.24
C LEU A 84 -10.62 -22.54 10.79
N MET A 85 -10.13 -22.46 12.04
CA MET A 85 -9.94 -21.20 12.75
C MET A 85 -8.78 -20.40 12.17
N LEU A 86 -7.66 -21.05 11.80
CA LEU A 86 -6.59 -20.37 11.07
C LEU A 86 -7.07 -19.83 9.72
N SER A 87 -7.87 -20.60 8.99
CA SER A 87 -8.42 -20.17 7.70
C SER A 87 -9.33 -18.94 7.83
N ILE A 88 -10.21 -18.92 8.84
CA ILE A 88 -11.09 -17.77 9.10
C ILE A 88 -10.27 -16.54 9.51
N LEU A 89 -9.30 -16.70 10.43
CA LEU A 89 -8.46 -15.59 10.88
C LEU A 89 -7.63 -15.01 9.73
N ARG A 90 -6.99 -15.87 8.93
CA ARG A 90 -6.22 -15.49 7.73
C ARG A 90 -7.07 -14.67 6.77
N ASN A 91 -8.28 -15.16 6.44
CA ASN A 91 -9.20 -14.46 5.54
C ASN A 91 -9.65 -13.11 6.11
N LYS A 92 -9.89 -13.02 7.42
CA LYS A 92 -10.22 -11.75 8.06
C LYS A 92 -9.08 -10.74 7.95
N ILE A 93 -7.85 -11.12 8.27
CA ILE A 93 -6.69 -10.21 8.16
C ILE A 93 -6.46 -9.82 6.69
N TYR A 94 -6.48 -10.77 5.77
CA TYR A 94 -6.31 -10.52 4.34
C TYR A 94 -7.36 -9.55 3.77
N ASN A 95 -8.63 -9.73 4.14
CA ASN A 95 -9.74 -8.88 3.69
C ASN A 95 -9.71 -7.48 4.33
N ALA A 96 -8.98 -7.28 5.43
CA ALA A 96 -8.78 -5.97 6.07
C ALA A 96 -7.71 -5.12 5.37
N LEU A 97 -6.75 -5.73 4.68
CA LEU A 97 -5.61 -5.04 4.06
C LEU A 97 -6.02 -3.91 3.10
N PRO A 98 -7.01 -4.06 2.20
CA PRO A 98 -7.39 -2.97 1.29
C PRO A 98 -7.85 -1.71 2.01
N ASP A 99 -8.62 -1.84 3.10
CA ASP A 99 -9.10 -0.70 3.89
C ASP A 99 -7.99 -0.06 4.72
N VAL A 100 -7.07 -0.88 5.27
CA VAL A 100 -5.88 -0.42 5.98
C VAL A 100 -4.92 0.33 5.05
N ASN A 101 -4.63 -0.25 3.88
CA ASN A 101 -3.82 0.38 2.84
C ASN A 101 -4.45 1.68 2.37
N LYS A 102 -5.76 1.70 2.13
CA LYS A 102 -6.49 2.93 1.80
C LYS A 102 -6.31 3.99 2.88
N ALA A 103 -6.45 3.64 4.16
CA ALA A 103 -6.23 4.57 5.27
C ALA A 103 -4.80 5.15 5.28
N TYR A 104 -3.78 4.35 4.95
CA TYR A 104 -2.39 4.83 4.83
C TYR A 104 -2.21 5.79 3.65
N LEU A 105 -2.84 5.51 2.51
CA LEU A 105 -2.83 6.41 1.36
C LEU A 105 -3.51 7.75 1.65
N TYR A 106 -4.45 7.79 2.61
CA TYR A 106 -5.03 9.03 3.16
C TYR A 106 -4.22 9.63 4.32
N SER A 107 -3.07 9.05 4.67
CA SER A 107 -2.26 9.44 5.84
C SER A 107 -2.99 9.42 7.18
N VAL A 108 -4.01 8.56 7.31
CA VAL A 108 -4.78 8.45 8.56
C VAL A 108 -4.20 7.42 9.51
N VAL A 109 -3.38 6.51 8.96
CA VAL A 109 -2.60 5.52 9.72
C VAL A 109 -1.16 5.56 9.23
N SER A 110 -0.24 5.21 10.12
CA SER A 110 1.19 5.15 9.89
C SER A 110 1.61 3.88 9.13
N TYR A 111 2.80 3.93 8.52
CA TYR A 111 3.37 2.77 7.85
C TYR A 111 3.57 1.58 8.79
N ASP A 112 4.05 1.83 10.01
CA ASP A 112 4.30 0.77 11.00
C ASP A 112 3.00 0.06 11.41
N GLU A 113 1.87 0.77 11.48
CA GLU A 113 0.56 0.16 11.73
C GLU A 113 0.12 -0.75 10.58
N VAL A 114 0.28 -0.32 9.32
CA VAL A 114 -0.02 -1.19 8.17
C VAL A 114 0.87 -2.42 8.18
N ARG A 115 2.17 -2.24 8.43
CA ARG A 115 3.13 -3.34 8.54
C ARG A 115 2.77 -4.30 9.67
N GLY A 116 2.20 -3.82 10.76
CA GLY A 116 1.68 -4.68 11.82
C GLY A 116 0.57 -5.62 11.34
N VAL A 117 -0.32 -5.15 10.46
CA VAL A 117 -1.37 -6.00 9.85
C VAL A 117 -0.78 -7.01 8.87
N GLU A 118 0.14 -6.58 8.00
CA GLU A 118 0.84 -7.50 7.07
C GLU A 118 1.62 -8.57 7.85
N TYR A 119 2.31 -8.18 8.92
CA TYR A 119 3.04 -9.12 9.78
C TYR A 119 2.10 -10.12 10.46
N ALA A 120 0.95 -9.68 10.95
CA ALA A 120 -0.06 -10.58 11.51
C ALA A 120 -0.56 -11.60 10.47
N LEU A 121 -0.75 -11.17 9.22
CA LEU A 121 -1.11 -12.09 8.13
C LEU A 121 0.00 -13.12 7.87
N SER A 122 1.23 -12.66 7.70
CA SER A 122 2.38 -13.55 7.45
C SER A 122 2.57 -14.57 8.57
N ASN A 123 2.38 -14.17 9.84
CA ASN A 123 2.45 -15.10 10.96
C ASN A 123 1.40 -16.21 10.87
N VAL A 124 0.16 -15.88 10.52
CA VAL A 124 -0.91 -16.88 10.35
C VAL A 124 -0.63 -17.78 9.14
N GLU A 125 -0.16 -17.22 8.02
CA GLU A 125 0.18 -18.01 6.82
C GLU A 125 1.36 -18.96 7.04
N ASN A 126 2.38 -18.52 7.77
CA ASN A 126 3.50 -19.36 8.19
C ASN A 126 3.01 -20.53 9.06
N LEU A 127 2.15 -20.24 10.04
CA LEU A 127 1.60 -21.26 10.94
C LEU A 127 0.72 -22.28 10.18
N MET A 128 -0.08 -21.83 9.22
CA MET A 128 -0.83 -22.72 8.33
C MET A 128 0.10 -23.61 7.51
N THR A 129 1.18 -23.05 6.97
CA THR A 129 2.17 -23.77 6.16
C THR A 129 2.89 -24.84 6.99
N GLU A 130 3.34 -24.51 8.21
CA GLU A 130 3.96 -25.45 9.15
C GLU A 130 3.04 -26.64 9.48
N LYS A 131 1.73 -26.41 9.50
CA LYS A 131 0.70 -27.42 9.79
C LYS A 131 0.16 -28.13 8.55
N GLY A 132 0.67 -27.82 7.36
CA GLY A 132 0.19 -28.40 6.10
C GLY A 132 -1.24 -28.01 5.74
N ILE A 133 -1.76 -26.90 6.28
CA ILE A 133 -3.09 -26.38 5.99
C ILE A 133 -3.01 -25.58 4.68
N PRO A 134 -3.82 -25.90 3.66
CA PRO A 134 -3.78 -25.19 2.40
C PRO A 134 -4.24 -23.73 2.57
N LEU A 135 -3.52 -22.81 1.94
CA LEU A 135 -3.93 -21.42 1.82
C LEU A 135 -5.08 -21.34 0.81
N ALA A 136 -6.31 -21.47 1.29
CA ALA A 136 -7.49 -21.29 0.45
C ALA A 136 -7.60 -19.83 -0.05
N GLU A 137 -8.10 -19.66 -1.27
CA GLU A 137 -8.46 -18.34 -1.76
C GLU A 137 -9.56 -17.73 -0.88
N SER A 138 -9.32 -16.50 -0.41
CA SER A 138 -10.30 -15.77 0.37
C SER A 138 -11.50 -15.44 -0.52
N LYS A 139 -12.72 -15.72 -0.05
CA LYS A 139 -13.93 -15.20 -0.69
C LYS A 139 -14.12 -13.76 -0.22
N ASP A 140 -14.36 -12.85 -1.18
CA ASP A 140 -14.45 -11.39 -1.02
C ASP A 140 -15.60 -10.93 -0.11
N ALA A 141 -15.50 -11.20 1.18
CA ALA A 141 -16.34 -10.59 2.20
C ALA A 141 -15.54 -9.46 2.87
N ARG A 142 -15.68 -8.24 2.33
CA ARG A 142 -15.22 -7.02 3.02
C ARG A 142 -16.01 -6.87 4.32
N TRP A 143 -15.37 -7.23 5.43
CA TRP A 143 -15.95 -7.16 6.77
C TRP A 143 -15.49 -5.92 7.54
N LEU A 144 -14.36 -5.32 7.16
CA LEU A 144 -13.82 -4.11 7.77
C LEU A 144 -14.13 -2.88 6.92
N LYS A 145 -14.42 -1.76 7.57
CA LYS A 145 -14.43 -0.42 6.96
C LYS A 145 -13.67 0.54 7.87
N ILE A 146 -12.67 1.23 7.32
CA ILE A 146 -11.97 2.31 8.02
C ILE A 146 -12.50 3.63 7.49
N HIS A 147 -12.91 4.53 8.39
CA HIS A 147 -13.35 5.86 7.99
C HIS A 147 -12.15 6.72 7.59
N THR A 148 -12.06 7.06 6.30
CA THR A 148 -10.94 7.84 5.71
C THR A 148 -11.36 9.23 5.27
N ASN A 149 -12.36 9.85 5.92
CA ASN A 149 -12.84 11.20 5.59
C ASN A 149 -11.84 12.31 6.01
N ALA A 150 -10.54 12.01 5.96
CA ALA A 150 -9.52 12.95 6.37
C ALA A 150 -9.27 13.94 5.24
N THR A 151 -9.69 15.19 5.45
CA THR A 151 -9.15 16.34 4.72
C THR A 151 -7.69 16.50 5.12
N ARG A 152 -6.80 16.85 4.18
CA ARG A 152 -5.40 17.14 4.51
C ARG A 152 -5.37 18.32 5.48
N THR A 153 -4.89 18.09 6.70
CA THR A 153 -4.49 19.18 7.57
C THR A 153 -3.19 19.77 7.03
N PRO A 154 -3.09 21.10 6.85
CA PRO A 154 -1.82 21.72 6.49
C PRO A 154 -0.73 21.27 7.47
N ASP A 155 0.37 20.75 6.92
CA ASP A 155 1.53 20.43 7.72
C ASP A 155 2.13 21.73 8.28
N ALA A 156 2.80 21.65 9.43
CA ALA A 156 3.42 22.81 10.06
C ALA A 156 4.37 23.52 9.06
N PRO A 157 4.41 24.87 9.06
CA PRO A 157 5.31 25.60 8.18
C PRO A 157 6.77 25.26 8.50
N GLU A 158 7.50 24.75 7.52
CA GLU A 158 8.94 24.54 7.62
C GLU A 158 9.66 25.89 7.49
N PRO A 159 10.67 26.19 8.32
CA PRO A 159 11.34 27.50 8.32
C PRO A 159 12.14 27.76 7.04
N ASN A 160 12.55 26.72 6.32
CA ASN A 160 13.21 26.87 5.02
C ASN A 160 12.80 25.73 4.07
N PRO A 161 11.58 25.81 3.50
CA PRO A 161 11.01 24.72 2.71
C PRO A 161 11.76 24.50 1.40
N CYS A 162 12.41 25.53 0.85
CA CYS A 162 13.14 25.47 -0.42
C CYS A 162 14.52 24.81 -0.32
N LYS A 163 15.13 24.74 0.87
CA LYS A 163 16.51 24.26 1.05
C LYS A 163 16.75 22.85 0.51
N ASP A 164 15.76 21.98 0.70
CA ASP A 164 15.85 20.57 0.33
C ASP A 164 15.36 20.31 -1.09
N LEU A 165 14.91 21.33 -1.83
CA LEU A 165 14.30 21.19 -3.15
C LEU A 165 15.19 21.73 -4.26
N VAL A 166 15.07 21.13 -5.44
CA VAL A 166 15.59 21.70 -6.68
C VAL A 166 14.56 22.69 -7.21
N VAL A 167 14.83 23.98 -7.02
CA VAL A 167 14.00 25.09 -7.53
C VAL A 167 14.68 25.67 -8.77
N LEU A 168 13.95 25.74 -9.87
CA LEU A 168 14.44 26.23 -11.14
C LEU A 168 13.77 27.55 -11.53
N ASP A 169 14.55 28.39 -12.20
CA ASP A 169 14.08 29.61 -12.83
C ASP A 169 13.57 29.32 -14.24
N GLY A 170 12.43 29.89 -14.58
CA GLY A 170 11.87 29.86 -15.93
C GLY A 170 11.29 31.20 -16.32
N VAL A 171 10.84 31.29 -17.56
CA VAL A 171 10.06 32.42 -18.07
C VAL A 171 8.75 31.89 -18.60
N ASP A 172 7.65 32.47 -18.14
CA ASP A 172 6.33 32.21 -18.69
C ASP A 172 6.29 32.74 -20.13
N LYS A 173 6.11 31.83 -21.09
CA LYS A 173 6.12 32.19 -22.52
C LYS A 173 4.99 33.13 -22.94
N VAL A 174 3.90 33.17 -22.16
CA VAL A 174 2.72 34.00 -22.47
C VAL A 174 2.88 35.39 -21.86
N THR A 175 3.35 35.46 -20.61
CA THR A 175 3.42 36.73 -19.87
C THR A 175 4.82 37.36 -19.85
N ASN A 176 5.85 36.65 -20.33
CA ASN A 176 7.27 37.01 -20.21
C ASN A 176 7.71 37.30 -18.76
N GLN A 177 6.99 36.76 -17.76
CA GLN A 177 7.32 36.92 -16.34
C GLN A 177 8.26 35.81 -15.88
N SER A 178 9.18 36.14 -14.96
CA SER A 178 10.00 35.15 -14.27
C SER A 178 9.11 34.24 -13.42
N ILE A 179 9.29 32.94 -13.54
CA ILE A 179 8.54 31.93 -12.81
C ILE A 179 9.50 31.01 -12.07
N LYS A 180 9.06 30.54 -10.91
CA LYS A 180 9.77 29.50 -10.17
C LYS A 180 9.04 28.18 -10.38
N PHE A 181 9.76 27.13 -10.72
CA PHE A 181 9.17 25.80 -10.85
C PHE A 181 10.01 24.73 -10.17
N ILE A 182 9.32 23.72 -9.64
CA ILE A 182 9.93 22.53 -9.06
C ILE A 182 9.61 21.37 -10.00
N PRO A 183 10.62 20.60 -10.47
CA PRO A 183 10.39 19.47 -11.37
C PRO A 183 9.44 18.44 -10.78
N THR A 184 8.61 17.77 -11.58
CA THR A 184 7.72 16.73 -11.05
C THR A 184 8.47 15.44 -10.71
N PRO A 185 8.01 14.66 -9.71
CA PRO A 185 8.52 13.32 -9.45
C PRO A 185 8.45 12.41 -10.68
N TYR A 186 9.40 11.47 -10.76
CA TYR A 186 9.50 10.51 -11.86
C TYR A 186 9.64 9.08 -11.34
N GLN A 187 9.16 8.10 -12.10
CA GLN A 187 9.25 6.67 -11.80
C GLN A 187 9.98 5.97 -12.93
N ASP A 188 10.80 4.99 -12.58
CA ASP A 188 11.59 4.21 -13.54
C ASP A 188 10.74 3.39 -14.52
N ASP A 189 9.61 2.86 -14.06
CA ASP A 189 8.67 2.08 -14.87
C ASP A 189 7.21 2.44 -14.53
N LEU A 190 6.32 2.48 -15.51
CA LEU A 190 4.91 2.87 -15.31
C LEU A 190 4.02 1.72 -14.80
N VAL A 191 4.45 0.47 -14.97
CA VAL A 191 3.67 -0.74 -14.66
C VAL A 191 4.18 -1.37 -13.37
N LYS A 192 5.49 -1.47 -13.20
CA LYS A 192 6.14 -2.09 -12.03
C LYS A 192 7.31 -1.23 -11.55
N PRO A 193 7.04 -0.02 -11.03
CA PRO A 193 8.09 0.85 -10.56
C PRO A 193 8.88 0.17 -9.42
N GLN A 194 10.19 0.34 -9.43
CA GLN A 194 11.08 -0.07 -8.34
C GLN A 194 11.68 1.16 -7.67
N TYR A 195 11.96 2.20 -8.46
CA TYR A 195 12.59 3.42 -8.01
C TYR A 195 11.78 4.65 -8.40
N MET A 196 11.93 5.70 -7.60
CA MET A 196 11.32 6.99 -7.82
C MET A 196 12.34 8.09 -7.62
N ALA A 197 12.43 8.97 -8.61
CA ALA A 197 13.18 10.20 -8.50
C ALA A 197 12.28 11.32 -7.95
N ILE A 198 12.68 11.89 -6.82
CA ILE A 198 12.09 13.08 -6.21
C ILE A 198 13.10 14.22 -6.36
N PRO A 199 12.69 15.43 -6.77
CA PRO A 199 13.60 16.56 -7.04
C PRO A 199 14.11 17.23 -5.74
N PHE A 200 14.62 16.43 -4.80
CA PHE A 200 15.33 16.96 -3.65
C PHE A 200 16.77 17.32 -4.03
N SER A 201 17.30 18.40 -3.43
CA SER A 201 18.67 18.86 -3.65
C SER A 201 19.71 17.85 -3.14
N LYS A 202 19.30 17.01 -2.18
CA LYS A 202 20.07 15.89 -1.63
C LYS A 202 19.22 14.63 -1.66
N HIS A 203 19.80 13.51 -2.08
CA HIS A 203 19.13 12.20 -2.12
C HIS A 203 17.85 12.25 -2.98
N PHE A 204 18.03 12.22 -4.29
CA PHE A 204 16.93 12.35 -5.26
C PHE A 204 16.32 11.00 -5.67
N LEU A 205 16.97 9.87 -5.41
CA LEU A 205 16.51 8.55 -5.84
C LEU A 205 16.10 7.69 -4.64
N TYR A 206 14.89 7.14 -4.66
CA TYR A 206 14.33 6.31 -3.61
C TYR A 206 13.86 4.97 -4.16
N GLU A 207 14.18 3.88 -3.49
CA GLU A 207 13.50 2.60 -3.71
C GLU A 207 12.09 2.67 -3.11
N ILE A 208 11.05 2.48 -3.93
CA ILE A 208 9.67 2.78 -3.51
C ILE A 208 9.13 1.86 -2.42
N ASN A 209 9.77 0.69 -2.24
CA ASN A 209 9.43 -0.33 -1.25
C ASN A 209 10.32 -0.26 0.00
N SER A 210 11.31 0.64 0.04
CA SER A 210 12.16 0.82 1.20
C SER A 210 11.45 1.61 2.29
N ARG A 211 11.80 1.31 3.55
CA ARG A 211 11.34 2.09 4.72
C ARG A 211 11.78 3.55 4.66
N ASP A 212 12.92 3.83 4.04
CA ASP A 212 13.44 5.19 3.90
C ASP A 212 12.58 6.06 2.95
N SER A 213 11.73 5.42 2.15
CA SER A 213 10.82 6.12 1.24
C SER A 213 9.47 6.48 1.87
N VAL A 214 9.18 6.06 3.10
CA VAL A 214 7.88 6.25 3.75
C VAL A 214 7.43 7.71 3.70
N GLY A 215 6.32 7.96 3.00
CA GLY A 215 5.72 9.30 2.89
C GLY A 215 6.55 10.32 2.12
N VAL A 216 7.57 9.89 1.36
CA VAL A 216 8.45 10.81 0.61
C VAL A 216 7.69 11.71 -0.36
N LEU A 217 6.63 11.18 -1.00
CA LEU A 217 5.79 11.94 -1.93
C LEU A 217 4.98 13.04 -1.22
N ARG A 218 4.48 12.76 -0.01
CA ARG A 218 3.80 13.77 0.82
C ARG A 218 4.75 14.84 1.32
N ARG A 219 5.96 14.46 1.75
CA ARG A 219 7.02 15.41 2.13
C ARG A 219 7.36 16.32 0.94
N TYR A 220 7.57 15.74 -0.24
CA TYR A 220 7.83 16.49 -1.47
C TYR A 220 6.73 17.51 -1.76
N TYR A 221 5.47 17.08 -1.74
CA TYR A 221 4.33 17.95 -2.00
C TYR A 221 4.27 19.14 -1.03
N THR A 222 4.40 18.85 0.26
CA THR A 222 4.34 19.85 1.33
C THR A 222 5.45 20.88 1.23
N LEU A 223 6.70 20.43 1.07
CA LEU A 223 7.83 21.34 0.91
C LEU A 223 7.69 22.18 -0.36
N SER A 224 7.22 21.57 -1.45
CA SER A 224 7.08 22.26 -2.74
C SER A 224 6.02 23.35 -2.67
N GLU A 225 4.87 23.06 -2.07
CA GLU A 225 3.80 24.04 -1.85
C GLU A 225 4.28 25.19 -0.97
N GLN A 226 4.88 24.89 0.19
CA GLN A 226 5.39 25.91 1.11
C GLN A 226 6.50 26.75 0.47
N CYS A 227 7.39 26.13 -0.29
CA CYS A 227 8.47 26.83 -1.00
C CYS A 227 7.92 27.75 -2.09
N LEU A 228 7.03 27.26 -2.96
CA LEU A 228 6.48 28.07 -4.05
C LEU A 228 5.59 29.20 -3.54
N ALA A 229 4.93 29.01 -2.39
CA ALA A 229 4.17 30.06 -1.72
C ALA A 229 5.03 31.26 -1.30
N THR A 230 6.35 31.09 -1.12
CA THR A 230 7.26 32.21 -0.86
C THR A 230 7.54 33.09 -2.09
N PHE A 231 7.27 32.58 -3.30
CA PHE A 231 7.50 33.28 -4.55
C PHE A 231 6.20 33.87 -5.11
N SER A 232 5.23 33.03 -5.46
CA SER A 232 3.94 33.50 -5.97
C SER A 232 2.83 32.44 -5.87
N ALA A 233 1.59 32.91 -5.72
CA ALA A 233 0.41 32.04 -5.78
C ALA A 233 0.22 31.38 -7.16
N LYS A 234 0.69 32.03 -8.23
CA LYS A 234 0.64 31.48 -9.59
C LYS A 234 1.55 30.27 -9.75
N ASP A 235 2.74 30.31 -9.15
CA ASP A 235 3.69 29.19 -9.20
C ASP A 235 3.14 27.98 -8.44
N VAL A 236 2.49 28.21 -7.28
CA VAL A 236 1.78 27.16 -6.52
C VAL A 236 0.67 26.53 -7.37
N ALA A 237 -0.18 27.34 -8.01
CA ALA A 237 -1.29 26.84 -8.83
C ALA A 237 -0.79 25.95 -9.98
N ARG A 238 0.22 26.42 -10.73
CA ARG A 238 0.84 25.65 -11.82
C ARG A 238 1.45 24.35 -11.33
N PHE A 239 2.15 24.39 -10.19
CA PHE A 239 2.71 23.19 -9.57
C PHE A 239 1.61 22.17 -9.22
N LYS A 240 0.51 22.62 -8.61
CA LYS A 240 -0.63 21.77 -8.24
C LYS A 240 -1.27 21.12 -9.47
N GLU A 241 -1.50 21.88 -10.53
CA GLU A 241 -2.03 21.38 -11.81
C GLU A 241 -1.11 20.29 -12.42
N ASN A 242 0.18 20.59 -12.57
CA ASN A 242 1.15 19.63 -13.11
C ASN A 242 1.26 18.36 -12.26
N LEU A 243 1.26 18.49 -10.92
CA LEU A 243 1.36 17.36 -10.02
C LEU A 243 0.09 16.50 -10.06
N TYR A 244 -1.08 17.12 -10.19
CA TYR A 244 -2.36 16.42 -10.32
C TYR A 244 -2.36 15.47 -11.52
N GLU A 245 -1.96 15.97 -12.70
CA GLU A 245 -1.85 15.15 -13.91
C GLU A 245 -0.87 13.99 -13.72
N VAL A 246 0.29 14.26 -13.14
CA VAL A 246 1.33 13.24 -12.88
C VAL A 246 0.83 12.16 -11.93
N ILE A 247 0.15 12.52 -10.83
CA ILE A 247 -0.41 11.55 -9.88
C ILE A 247 -1.44 10.66 -10.57
N LEU A 248 -2.36 11.25 -11.34
CA LEU A 248 -3.39 10.48 -12.04
C LEU A 248 -2.82 9.54 -13.10
N ALA A 249 -1.84 10.01 -13.87
CA ALA A 249 -1.30 9.26 -15.01
C ALA A 249 -0.28 8.19 -14.59
N LYS A 250 0.53 8.44 -13.54
CA LYS A 250 1.68 7.58 -13.22
C LYS A 250 1.53 6.83 -11.89
N PHE A 251 1.08 7.49 -10.84
CA PHE A 251 1.10 6.92 -9.49
C PHE A 251 -0.17 6.14 -9.14
N LEU A 252 -1.33 6.71 -9.48
CA LEU A 252 -2.62 6.14 -9.13
C LEU A 252 -2.92 4.77 -9.81
N PRO A 253 -2.50 4.50 -11.06
CA PRO A 253 -2.67 3.19 -11.67
C PRO A 253 -2.00 2.07 -10.86
N VAL A 254 -0.76 2.29 -10.42
CA VAL A 254 0.02 1.32 -9.63
C VAL A 254 -0.69 0.97 -8.31
N VAL A 255 -1.29 1.97 -7.65
CA VAL A 255 -2.11 1.79 -6.44
C VAL A 255 -3.37 0.97 -6.71
N LYS A 256 -4.08 1.27 -7.80
CA LYS A 256 -5.34 0.59 -8.17
C LYS A 256 -5.13 -0.87 -8.53
N GLU A 257 -4.02 -1.18 -9.21
CA GLU A 257 -3.68 -2.55 -9.63
C GLU A 257 -3.23 -3.43 -8.47
N ASN A 258 -2.78 -2.85 -7.35
CA ASN A 258 -2.21 -3.59 -6.23
C ASN A 258 -2.86 -3.24 -4.87
N PRO A 259 -4.18 -3.44 -4.69
CA PRO A 259 -4.90 -2.99 -3.48
C PRO A 259 -4.44 -3.66 -2.18
N HIS A 260 -3.88 -4.87 -2.25
CA HIS A 260 -3.39 -5.62 -1.09
C HIS A 260 -1.92 -5.33 -0.76
N ARG A 261 -1.19 -4.60 -1.61
CA ARG A 261 0.23 -4.31 -1.41
C ARG A 261 0.41 -2.87 -0.95
N ILE A 262 1.08 -2.69 0.19
CA ILE A 262 1.52 -1.37 0.60
C ILE A 262 2.72 -0.91 -0.23
N ILE A 263 2.72 0.34 -0.67
CA ILE A 263 3.89 1.00 -1.28
C ILE A 263 4.29 2.14 -0.35
N PRO A 264 5.36 1.97 0.46
CA PRO A 264 5.82 2.96 1.43
C PRO A 264 5.93 4.38 0.86
N ALA A 265 6.50 4.53 -0.34
CA ALA A 265 6.67 5.83 -0.99
C ALA A 265 5.36 6.61 -1.25
N TYR A 266 4.23 5.90 -1.34
CA TYR A 266 2.93 6.49 -1.71
C TYR A 266 2.07 6.87 -0.50
N GLY A 267 2.63 6.83 0.72
CA GLY A 267 1.92 7.28 1.91
C GLY A 267 1.38 8.71 1.74
N GLY A 268 0.07 8.89 1.96
CA GLY A 268 -0.59 10.19 1.80
C GLY A 268 -0.95 10.60 0.37
N ILE A 269 -0.72 9.79 -0.65
CA ILE A 269 -1.02 10.17 -2.03
C ILE A 269 -2.49 10.53 -2.28
N LEU A 270 -3.44 9.86 -1.62
CA LEU A 270 -4.86 10.18 -1.75
C LEU A 270 -5.21 11.47 -0.99
N ALA A 271 -4.53 11.76 0.12
CA ALA A 271 -4.70 13.04 0.82
C ALA A 271 -4.18 14.21 -0.04
N ILE A 272 -3.05 14.03 -0.74
CA ILE A 272 -2.55 14.99 -1.73
C ILE A 272 -3.60 15.19 -2.83
N LEU A 273 -4.11 14.10 -3.39
CA LEU A 273 -5.10 14.17 -4.48
C LEU A 273 -6.37 14.91 -4.07
N THR A 274 -6.88 14.67 -2.86
CA THR A 274 -8.05 15.40 -2.33
C THR A 274 -7.80 16.90 -2.25
N ASP A 275 -6.65 17.32 -1.70
CA ASP A 275 -6.26 18.73 -1.61
C ASP A 275 -6.08 19.39 -2.99
N LEU A 276 -5.48 18.67 -3.95
CA LEU A 276 -5.35 19.14 -5.33
C LEU A 276 -6.73 19.33 -5.99
N MET A 277 -7.67 18.42 -5.77
CA MET A 277 -9.03 18.52 -6.32
C MET A 277 -9.80 19.70 -5.73
N GLU A 278 -9.68 19.96 -4.42
CA GLU A 278 -10.31 21.12 -3.77
C GLU A 278 -9.78 22.44 -4.37
N CYS A 279 -8.49 22.50 -4.70
CA CYS A 279 -7.89 23.67 -5.33
C CYS A 279 -8.33 23.87 -6.79
N LEU A 280 -8.52 22.79 -7.55
CA LEU A 280 -8.95 22.83 -8.96
C LEU A 280 -10.47 23.02 -9.11
N GLY A 281 -11.25 22.73 -8.07
CA GLY A 281 -12.72 22.67 -8.09
C GLY A 281 -13.48 23.98 -7.83
N ASN A 282 -12.81 25.13 -7.66
CA ASN A 282 -13.48 26.42 -7.42
C ASN A 282 -14.08 27.09 -8.69
N SER A 283 -14.49 26.30 -9.68
CA SER A 283 -15.26 26.80 -10.83
C SER A 283 -16.40 25.89 -11.30
N THR A 284 -16.99 25.07 -10.42
CA THR A 284 -18.37 24.58 -10.62
C THR A 284 -18.99 24.15 -9.29
N SER A 285 -20.16 24.70 -8.99
CA SER A 285 -21.06 24.34 -7.90
C SER A 285 -21.31 22.83 -7.78
N GLU A 286 -21.35 22.34 -6.54
CA GLU A 286 -22.14 21.18 -6.08
C GLU A 286 -22.38 20.05 -7.10
N ALA A 287 -21.33 19.32 -7.48
CA ALA A 287 -21.44 17.95 -7.95
C ALA A 287 -20.09 17.24 -7.78
N ASP A 288 -20.11 16.02 -7.25
CA ASP A 288 -18.97 15.09 -7.13
C ASP A 288 -17.90 15.32 -6.06
N SER A 289 -18.34 15.39 -4.80
CA SER A 289 -17.62 14.78 -3.65
C SER A 289 -17.48 13.25 -3.74
N GLY A 290 -17.97 12.66 -4.85
CA GLY A 290 -17.98 11.25 -5.17
C GLY A 290 -16.68 10.70 -5.74
N LEU A 291 -15.75 11.49 -6.31
CA LEU A 291 -14.64 10.88 -7.06
C LEU A 291 -13.49 10.37 -6.17
N ALA A 292 -13.15 11.07 -5.08
CA ALA A 292 -12.19 10.59 -4.08
C ALA A 292 -12.78 9.45 -3.22
N THR A 293 -14.09 9.46 -2.99
CA THR A 293 -14.80 8.43 -2.22
C THR A 293 -15.17 7.19 -3.06
N ASN A 294 -15.38 7.32 -4.38
CA ASN A 294 -15.66 6.26 -5.35
C ASN A 294 -14.43 5.73 -6.09
N ILE A 295 -13.21 5.93 -5.57
CA ILE A 295 -12.12 4.99 -5.88
C ILE A 295 -12.49 3.64 -5.23
N GLN A 296 -13.40 2.92 -5.89
CA GLN A 296 -13.73 1.54 -5.58
C GLN A 296 -12.57 0.72 -6.14
N PHE A 297 -11.71 0.28 -5.24
CA PHE A 297 -10.85 -0.88 -5.49
C PHE A 297 -11.79 -2.07 -5.75
N LYS A 298 -12.04 -2.35 -7.04
CA LYS A 298 -12.63 -3.61 -7.46
C LYS A 298 -11.48 -4.62 -7.56
N PRO A 299 -11.58 -5.79 -6.88
CA PRO A 299 -10.61 -6.84 -7.10
C PRO A 299 -10.69 -7.28 -8.57
N VAL A 300 -9.55 -7.24 -9.26
CA VAL A 300 -9.43 -7.80 -10.60
C VAL A 300 -9.42 -9.32 -10.44
N VAL A 301 -10.57 -9.94 -10.63
CA VAL A 301 -10.65 -11.39 -10.82
C VAL A 301 -9.94 -11.70 -12.13
N SER A 302 -8.74 -12.28 -12.04
CA SER A 302 -7.98 -12.75 -13.19
C SER A 302 -8.66 -13.99 -13.77
N SER A 303 -9.70 -13.77 -14.58
CA SER A 303 -10.30 -14.81 -15.40
C SER A 303 -9.35 -15.15 -16.55
N ARG A 304 -8.30 -15.93 -16.27
CA ARG A 304 -7.53 -16.62 -17.31
C ARG A 304 -8.34 -17.78 -17.86
N ASN A 305 -9.33 -17.49 -18.71
CA ASN A 305 -9.84 -18.51 -19.62
C ASN A 305 -8.87 -18.64 -20.81
N LYS A 306 -7.88 -19.52 -20.66
CA LYS A 306 -7.17 -20.10 -21.81
C LYS A 306 -8.17 -20.90 -22.63
N LYS A 307 -8.60 -20.37 -23.77
CA LYS A 307 -9.14 -21.17 -24.87
C LYS A 307 -8.25 -20.94 -26.09
N VAL A 308 -7.21 -21.75 -26.18
CA VAL A 308 -6.36 -21.91 -27.37
C VAL A 308 -6.98 -23.01 -28.23
N LYS A 309 -7.44 -22.64 -29.43
CA LYS A 309 -7.59 -23.40 -30.68
C LYS A 309 -8.61 -22.64 -31.53
N GLY A 310 -8.38 -22.20 -32.75
CA GLY A 310 -7.27 -22.29 -33.69
C GLY A 310 -7.92 -21.81 -35.00
N LYS A 311 -7.49 -20.67 -35.54
CA LYS A 311 -7.99 -20.14 -36.82
C LYS A 311 -7.06 -20.67 -37.91
N SER A 312 -7.53 -21.63 -38.70
CA SER A 312 -6.93 -21.96 -40.00
C SER A 312 -7.79 -21.36 -41.10
N SER A 313 -7.11 -20.55 -41.91
CA SER A 313 -7.52 -19.86 -43.13
C SER A 313 -8.04 -20.79 -44.23
N SER A 314 -9.00 -20.30 -45.01
CA SER A 314 -9.54 -20.95 -46.22
C SER A 314 -9.20 -20.16 -47.50
N GLY A 315 -8.48 -20.82 -48.40
CA GLY A 315 -8.49 -20.66 -49.87
C GLY A 315 -7.49 -19.67 -50.48
N PRO A 316 -7.01 -19.86 -51.74
CA PRO A 316 -7.52 -20.80 -52.76
C PRO A 316 -6.44 -21.63 -53.51
N GLY A 317 -6.89 -22.62 -54.32
CA GLY A 317 -6.30 -22.88 -55.65
C GLY A 317 -5.57 -24.20 -55.90
N GLU A 318 -6.15 -24.98 -56.83
CA GLU A 318 -5.51 -25.88 -57.82
C GLU A 318 -4.96 -27.26 -57.42
N GLY A 319 -5.27 -28.27 -58.27
CA GLY A 319 -4.34 -29.37 -58.54
C GLY A 319 -4.85 -30.82 -58.45
N GLU A 320 -5.63 -31.25 -59.44
CA GLU A 320 -5.70 -32.58 -60.11
C GLU A 320 -5.32 -33.92 -59.42
N LYS A 321 -6.20 -34.92 -59.70
CA LYS A 321 -5.94 -36.36 -60.03
C LYS A 321 -5.33 -37.23 -58.91
N LYS A 322 -5.78 -38.47 -58.59
CA LYS A 322 -6.18 -39.59 -59.46
C LYS A 322 -6.62 -40.79 -58.58
N LYS A 323 -7.68 -41.48 -59.03
CA LYS A 323 -7.89 -42.95 -59.13
C LYS A 323 -7.82 -43.90 -57.91
N ASN A 324 -8.85 -44.75 -57.93
CA ASN A 324 -8.90 -46.19 -57.60
C ASN A 324 -8.94 -46.56 -56.11
N SER A 325 -9.63 -47.60 -55.65
CA SER A 325 -10.47 -48.66 -56.24
C SER A 325 -10.85 -49.60 -55.07
N LYS A 326 -11.91 -50.41 -55.24
CA LYS A 326 -12.41 -51.50 -54.37
C LYS A 326 -13.16 -51.03 -53.11
N GLY A 327 -14.32 -51.56 -52.77
CA GLY A 327 -15.04 -52.73 -53.26
C GLY A 327 -15.82 -53.35 -52.08
N ASN A 328 -16.99 -53.90 -52.38
CA ASN A 328 -17.90 -54.69 -51.53
C ASN A 328 -18.67 -53.96 -50.43
N LYS A 329 -19.86 -54.41 -50.00
CA LYS A 329 -21.02 -55.13 -50.55
C LYS A 329 -21.88 -55.42 -49.30
N ILE A 330 -23.19 -55.17 -49.41
CA ILE A 330 -24.29 -56.01 -48.89
C ILE A 330 -24.67 -55.98 -47.39
N MET A 331 -25.91 -55.50 -47.17
CA MET A 331 -27.07 -56.08 -46.42
C MET A 331 -26.89 -56.45 -44.94
N LYS A 332 -27.89 -56.46 -44.05
CA LYS A 332 -29.35 -56.28 -44.03
C LYS A 332 -29.71 -56.17 -42.53
N GLU A 333 -30.69 -55.35 -42.12
CA GLU A 333 -32.03 -55.80 -41.65
C GLU A 333 -32.06 -56.26 -40.18
N GLY A 334 -33.17 -55.96 -39.50
CA GLY A 334 -33.62 -56.79 -38.38
C GLY A 334 -33.87 -56.06 -37.08
N GLU A 335 -35.07 -55.52 -36.99
CA GLU A 335 -35.85 -55.28 -35.77
C GLU A 335 -35.64 -56.34 -34.67
N ARG A 336 -35.60 -55.87 -33.42
CA ARG A 336 -36.56 -56.26 -32.37
C ARG A 336 -36.62 -55.22 -31.28
#